data_AF-A0A7X0NZC2-F1
#
_entry.id   AF-A0A7X0NZC2-F1
#
_cell.length_a   1.000
_cell.length_b   1.000
_cell.length_c   1.000
_cell.angle_alpha   90.00
_cell.angle_beta   90.00
_cell.angle_gamma   90.00
#
_symmetry.space_group_name_H-M   'P 1'
#
loop_
_entity.id
_entity.type
_entity.pdbx_description
1 polymer ?
#
loop_
_entity_poly.entity_id
_entity_poly.type
_entity_poly.pdbx_seq_one_letter_code
_entity_poly.pdbx_strand_id
1 'polypeptide(L)'
;MVSVETLMLRVSTDKRWSYRHAITQPLHGESPDEAARRLAGVTAGDPGVVVHSTSWRYEPGGRIVLTYAICPDPEPWLAAVEVPVLEIARGEAPATPSPERVALANVVAHAVRHLAFLMAEDPVVSGVLARHPLIASALEPVTAPA
;
A
#
# COMPACT_ATOMS: atom_id res chain seq x y z
N MET A 1 4.78 -20.14 6.64
CA MET A 1 4.92 -19.85 5.19
C MET A 1 4.74 -18.36 4.97
N VAL A 2 5.54 -17.71 4.11
CA VAL A 2 5.45 -16.26 3.85
C VAL A 2 4.78 -16.02 2.50
N SER A 3 3.84 -15.08 2.45
CA SER A 3 3.26 -14.54 1.22
C SER A 3 3.51 -13.04 1.17
N VAL A 4 3.70 -12.53 -0.03
CA VAL A 4 3.85 -11.11 -0.33
C VAL A 4 2.59 -10.65 -1.03
N GLU A 5 1.89 -9.72 -0.39
CA GLU A 5 0.71 -9.04 -0.91
C GLU A 5 1.14 -7.68 -1.43
N THR A 6 0.79 -7.36 -2.67
CA THR A 6 1.21 -6.11 -3.31
C THR A 6 -0.01 -5.33 -3.76
N LEU A 7 -0.08 -4.08 -3.34
CA LEU A 7 -1.12 -3.11 -3.65
C LEU A 7 -0.55 -2.05 -4.58
N MET A 8 -0.94 -2.06 -5.85
CA MET A 8 -0.52 -1.05 -6.83
C MET A 8 -1.55 0.07 -6.84
N LEU A 9 -1.19 1.19 -6.23
CA LEU A 9 -2.09 2.27 -5.86
C LEU A 9 -2.09 3.39 -6.90
N ARG A 10 -3.28 3.86 -7.26
CA ARG A 10 -3.46 5.02 -8.14
C ARG A 10 -4.55 5.93 -7.61
N VAL A 11 -4.53 7.17 -8.07
CA VAL A 11 -5.54 8.19 -7.74
C VAL A 11 -6.19 8.67 -9.04
N SER A 12 -7.51 8.68 -9.08
CA SER A 12 -8.29 9.27 -10.18
C SER A 12 -8.41 10.79 -10.03
N THR A 13 -8.87 11.46 -11.07
CA THR A 13 -9.00 12.94 -11.09
C THR A 13 -9.98 13.50 -10.06
N ASP A 14 -10.92 12.67 -9.58
CA ASP A 14 -11.86 12.95 -8.48
C ASP A 14 -11.25 12.69 -7.09
N LYS A 15 -9.94 12.46 -7.00
CA LYS A 15 -9.18 12.15 -5.79
C LYS A 15 -9.55 10.82 -5.11
N ARG A 16 -10.26 9.93 -5.79
CA ARG A 16 -10.54 8.59 -5.27
C ARG A 16 -9.33 7.67 -5.46
N TRP A 17 -9.07 6.86 -4.43
CA TRP A 17 -8.02 5.84 -4.50
C TRP A 17 -8.56 4.60 -5.20
N SER A 18 -7.73 4.00 -6.04
CA SER A 18 -7.97 2.69 -6.64
C SER A 18 -6.71 1.85 -6.52
N TYR A 19 -6.88 0.53 -6.54
CA TYR A 19 -5.76 -0.38 -6.43
C TYR A 19 -5.91 -1.61 -7.33
N ARG A 20 -4.78 -2.11 -7.80
CA ARG A 20 -4.63 -3.51 -8.19
C ARG A 20 -4.05 -4.28 -7.02
N HIS A 21 -4.38 -5.56 -6.96
CA HIS A 21 -3.97 -6.43 -5.87
C HIS A 21 -3.47 -7.75 -6.44
N ALA A 22 -2.32 -8.18 -5.98
CA ALA A 22 -1.75 -9.47 -6.30
C ALA A 22 -1.04 -10.06 -5.09
N ILE A 23 -0.98 -11.39 -5.01
CA ILE A 23 -0.27 -12.12 -3.96
C ILE A 23 0.65 -13.16 -4.60
N THR A 24 1.88 -13.25 -4.11
CA THR A 24 2.85 -14.29 -4.49
C THR A 24 3.53 -14.89 -3.26
N GLN A 25 4.22 -16.00 -3.44
CA GLN A 25 5.30 -16.40 -2.54
C GLN A 25 6.63 -15.87 -3.11
N PRO A 26 7.61 -15.52 -2.25
CA PRO A 26 8.97 -15.31 -2.72
C PRO A 26 9.52 -16.59 -3.36
N LEU A 27 10.25 -16.43 -4.46
CA LEU A 27 11.01 -17.50 -5.08
C LEU A 27 12.21 -17.90 -4.20
N HIS A 28 12.88 -19.01 -4.53
CA HIS A 28 14.06 -19.44 -3.78
C HIS A 28 15.16 -18.36 -3.83
N GLY A 29 15.61 -17.90 -2.67
CA GLY A 29 16.61 -16.84 -2.52
C GLY A 29 16.08 -15.41 -2.74
N GLU A 30 14.80 -15.25 -3.07
CA GLU A 30 14.16 -13.94 -3.28
C GLU A 30 13.71 -13.33 -1.95
N SER A 31 14.08 -12.07 -1.71
CA SER A 31 13.56 -11.28 -0.59
C SER A 31 12.10 -10.86 -0.84
N PRO A 32 11.31 -10.56 0.21
CA PRO A 32 9.96 -10.02 0.04
C PRO A 32 9.89 -8.75 -0.81
N ASP A 33 10.91 -7.88 -0.72
CA ASP A 33 11.02 -6.65 -1.52
C ASP A 33 11.17 -6.96 -3.02
N GLU A 34 12.01 -7.95 -3.35
CA GLU A 34 12.18 -8.42 -4.74
C GLU A 34 10.90 -9.04 -5.27
N ALA A 35 10.21 -9.85 -4.46
CA ALA A 35 8.94 -10.45 -4.82
C ALA A 35 7.85 -9.41 -5.09
N ALA A 36 7.76 -8.35 -4.27
CA ALA A 36 6.82 -7.25 -4.47
C ALA A 36 7.13 -6.48 -5.76
N ARG A 37 8.41 -6.15 -6.01
CA ARG A 37 8.84 -5.49 -7.25
C ARG A 37 8.53 -6.33 -8.48
N ARG A 38 8.89 -7.62 -8.46
CA ARG A 38 8.61 -8.56 -9.54
C ARG A 38 7.12 -8.64 -9.84
N LEU A 39 6.29 -8.74 -8.79
CA LEU A 39 4.84 -8.84 -8.95
C LEU A 39 4.23 -7.58 -9.54
N ALA A 40 4.82 -6.42 -9.27
CA ALA A 40 4.41 -5.12 -9.81
C ALA A 40 5.05 -4.77 -11.16
N GLY A 41 6.00 -5.58 -11.67
CA GLY A 41 6.75 -5.24 -12.89
C GLY A 41 7.73 -4.08 -12.72
N VAL A 42 8.17 -3.79 -11.49
CA VAL A 42 9.06 -2.67 -11.15
C VAL A 42 10.52 -3.12 -11.13
N THR A 43 11.39 -2.38 -11.82
CA THR A 43 12.84 -2.64 -11.77
C THR A 43 13.47 -2.10 -10.48
N ALA A 44 14.51 -2.78 -9.98
CA ALA A 44 15.26 -2.27 -8.82
C ALA A 44 15.89 -0.91 -9.15
N GLY A 45 15.73 0.06 -8.24
CA GLY A 45 16.27 1.42 -8.41
C GLY A 45 15.46 2.32 -9.34
N ASP A 46 14.25 1.91 -9.77
CA ASP A 46 13.35 2.78 -10.51
C ASP A 46 13.08 4.08 -9.72
N PRO A 47 13.46 5.26 -10.25
CA PRO A 47 13.32 6.51 -9.52
C PRO A 47 11.88 7.01 -9.46
N GLY A 48 10.96 6.47 -10.28
CA GLY A 48 9.61 6.96 -10.49
C GLY A 48 8.54 6.34 -9.60
N VAL A 49 8.88 5.37 -8.76
CA VAL A 49 7.92 4.59 -7.97
C VAL A 49 8.42 4.33 -6.56
N VAL A 50 7.50 4.38 -5.60
CA VAL A 50 7.74 3.98 -4.22
C VAL A 50 7.30 2.53 -4.07
N VAL A 51 8.20 1.70 -3.56
CA VAL A 51 7.90 0.34 -3.08
C VAL A 51 8.17 0.31 -1.59
N HIS A 52 7.14 0.08 -0.77
CA HIS A 52 7.31 0.11 0.67
C HIS A 52 6.47 -0.96 1.38
N SER A 53 7.06 -1.65 2.36
CA SER A 53 6.34 -2.56 3.25
C SER A 53 5.47 -1.75 4.23
N THR A 54 4.17 -2.02 4.29
CA THR A 54 3.24 -1.20 5.08
C THR A 54 2.71 -1.92 6.31
N SER A 55 2.59 -3.25 6.25
CA SER A 55 2.01 -4.05 7.30
C SER A 55 2.34 -5.53 7.12
N TRP A 56 2.03 -6.31 8.15
CA TRP A 56 1.99 -7.76 8.06
C TRP A 56 0.78 -8.27 8.85
N ARG A 57 0.33 -9.48 8.52
CA ARG A 57 -0.68 -10.19 9.31
C ARG A 57 -0.39 -11.68 9.37
N TYR A 58 -0.85 -12.29 10.45
CA TYR A 58 -0.90 -13.73 10.59
C TYR A 58 -2.28 -14.24 10.18
N GLU A 59 -2.31 -15.31 9.40
CA GLU A 59 -3.55 -15.97 8.99
C GLU A 59 -3.61 -17.41 9.52
N PRO A 60 -4.82 -17.97 9.70
CA PRO A 60 -5.00 -19.37 10.09
C PRO A 60 -4.16 -20.31 9.21
N GLY A 61 -3.51 -21.30 9.83
CA GLY A 61 -2.63 -22.24 9.13
C GLY A 61 -1.15 -21.84 9.07
N GLY A 62 -0.71 -20.82 9.81
CA GLY A 62 0.72 -20.50 9.93
C GLY A 62 1.26 -19.62 8.80
N ARG A 63 0.38 -18.92 8.08
CA ARG A 63 0.75 -18.04 6.98
C ARG A 63 1.00 -16.62 7.51
N ILE A 64 2.14 -16.06 7.15
CA ILE A 64 2.47 -14.65 7.36
C ILE A 64 2.31 -13.96 6.02
N VAL A 65 1.48 -12.93 5.96
CA VAL A 65 1.33 -12.08 4.78
C VAL A 65 2.04 -10.77 5.05
N LEU A 66 3.00 -10.41 4.21
CA LEU A 66 3.69 -9.13 4.20
C LEU A 66 3.07 -8.26 3.11
N THR A 67 2.55 -7.09 3.46
CA THR A 67 1.88 -6.20 2.52
C THR A 67 2.81 -5.08 2.08
N TYR A 68 2.90 -4.87 0.77
CA TYR A 68 3.67 -3.82 0.12
C TYR A 68 2.74 -2.87 -0.65
N ALA A 69 3.00 -1.58 -0.53
CA ALA A 69 2.42 -0.55 -1.36
C ALA A 69 3.37 -0.21 -2.52
N ILE A 70 2.81 -0.11 -3.72
CA ILE A 70 3.48 0.39 -4.93
C ILE A 70 2.73 1.67 -5.35
N CYS A 71 3.41 2.81 -5.40
CA CYS A 71 2.77 4.08 -5.72
C CYS A 71 3.72 4.99 -6.52
N PRO A 72 3.34 5.48 -7.71
CA PRO A 72 2.09 5.17 -8.45
C PRO A 72 2.02 3.70 -8.95
N ASP A 73 0.81 3.26 -9.32
CA ASP A 73 0.58 2.01 -10.06
C ASP A 73 1.36 2.06 -11.40
N PRO A 74 2.30 1.14 -11.65
CA PRO A 74 3.10 1.13 -12.89
C PRO A 74 2.29 0.77 -14.13
N GLU A 75 1.10 0.18 -13.99
CA GLU A 75 0.24 -0.20 -15.11
C GLU A 75 -1.18 0.38 -14.95
N PRO A 76 -1.34 1.71 -15.02
CA PRO A 76 -2.62 2.38 -14.74
C PRO A 76 -3.72 2.09 -15.77
N TRP A 77 -3.40 1.46 -16.91
CA TRP A 77 -4.36 1.04 -17.93
C TRP A 77 -5.08 -0.27 -17.58
N LEU A 78 -4.57 -1.06 -16.62
CA LEU A 78 -5.22 -2.30 -16.20
C LEU A 78 -6.40 -2.00 -15.26
N ALA A 79 -7.37 -2.91 -15.21
CA ALA A 79 -8.52 -2.80 -14.31
C ALA A 79 -8.06 -2.74 -12.83
N ALA A 80 -8.68 -1.85 -12.06
CA ALA A 80 -8.45 -1.68 -10.62
C ALA A 80 -9.77 -1.60 -9.87
N VAL A 81 -9.69 -1.82 -8.57
CA VAL A 81 -10.79 -1.71 -7.63
C VAL A 81 -10.74 -0.34 -6.96
N GLU A 82 -11.82 0.42 -7.04
CA GLU A 82 -11.95 1.67 -6.31
C GLU A 82 -12.09 1.40 -4.81
N VAL A 83 -11.44 2.24 -3.99
CA VAL A 83 -11.57 2.23 -2.53
C VAL A 83 -12.65 3.25 -2.15
N PRO A 84 -13.85 2.81 -1.73
CA PRO A 84 -14.94 3.74 -1.46
C PRO A 84 -14.65 4.63 -0.24
N VAL A 85 -14.01 4.07 0.80
CA VAL A 85 -13.65 4.77 2.04
C VAL A 85 -12.32 4.22 2.56
N LEU A 86 -11.43 5.11 2.98
CA LEU A 86 -10.17 4.75 3.65
C LEU A 86 -10.41 4.54 5.15
N GLU A 87 -10.98 3.39 5.51
CA GLU A 87 -11.23 3.01 6.90
C GLU A 87 -10.21 1.98 7.41
N ILE A 88 -9.46 2.33 8.44
CA ILE A 88 -8.53 1.40 9.10
C ILE A 88 -9.31 0.49 10.06
N ALA A 89 -9.14 -0.82 9.91
CA ALA A 89 -9.69 -1.80 10.84
C ALA A 89 -9.05 -1.61 12.23
N ARG A 90 -9.87 -1.70 13.29
CA ARG A 90 -9.43 -1.51 14.67
C ARG A 90 -9.73 -2.76 15.48
N GLY A 91 -8.82 -3.11 16.37
CA GLY A 91 -9.09 -4.08 17.42
C GLY A 91 -10.02 -3.52 18.49
N GLU A 92 -10.53 -4.40 19.34
CA GLU A 92 -11.54 -4.05 20.36
C GLU A 92 -10.98 -3.19 21.49
N ALA A 93 -9.67 -3.28 21.75
CA ALA A 93 -9.00 -2.57 22.84
C ALA A 93 -7.51 -2.32 22.51
N PRO A 94 -6.83 -1.39 23.21
CA PRO A 94 -5.40 -1.12 22.96
C PRO A 94 -4.48 -2.35 23.10
N ALA A 95 -4.81 -3.27 24.01
CA ALA A 95 -4.09 -4.54 24.20
C ALA A 95 -4.66 -5.71 23.38
N THR A 96 -5.67 -5.45 22.56
CA THR A 96 -6.31 -6.42 21.65
C THR A 96 -6.30 -5.82 20.24
N PRO A 97 -5.13 -5.67 19.61
CA PRO A 97 -4.98 -4.84 18.41
C PRO A 97 -5.55 -5.49 17.15
N SER A 98 -5.69 -6.82 17.15
CA SER A 98 -6.18 -7.59 16.01
C SER A 98 -7.69 -7.44 15.86
N PRO A 99 -8.19 -6.88 14.75
CA PRO A 99 -9.62 -6.89 14.45
C PRO A 99 -10.09 -8.31 14.20
N GLU A 100 -11.34 -8.62 14.52
CA GLU A 100 -11.95 -9.93 14.22
C GLU A 100 -11.93 -10.23 12.71
N ARG A 101 -12.15 -9.19 11.90
CA ARG A 101 -12.14 -9.27 10.43
C ARG A 101 -11.36 -8.09 9.84
N VAL A 102 -10.52 -8.40 8.87
CA VAL A 102 -9.78 -7.41 8.09
C VAL A 102 -10.15 -7.61 6.62
N ALA A 103 -10.89 -6.66 6.04
CA ALA A 103 -11.12 -6.64 4.60
C ALA A 103 -9.94 -5.99 3.88
N LEU A 104 -9.77 -6.31 2.60
CA LEU A 104 -8.67 -5.77 1.80
C LEU A 104 -8.70 -4.23 1.72
N ALA A 105 -9.88 -3.62 1.69
CA ALA A 105 -10.03 -2.16 1.73
C ALA A 105 -9.39 -1.53 2.99
N ASN A 106 -9.45 -2.21 4.14
CA ASN A 106 -8.80 -1.75 5.36
C ASN A 106 -7.27 -1.81 5.27
N VAL A 107 -6.74 -2.83 4.58
CA VAL A 107 -5.30 -2.96 4.31
C VAL A 107 -4.84 -1.85 3.37
N VAL A 108 -5.63 -1.55 2.33
CA VAL A 108 -5.37 -0.42 1.41
C VAL A 108 -5.42 0.92 2.16
N ALA A 109 -6.41 1.11 3.04
CA ALA A 109 -6.50 2.32 3.87
C ALA A 109 -5.26 2.52 4.75
N HIS A 110 -4.77 1.43 5.36
CA HIS A 110 -3.52 1.46 6.14
C HIS A 110 -2.32 1.79 5.25
N ALA A 111 -2.20 1.19 4.08
CA ALA A 111 -1.13 1.45 3.12
C ALA A 111 -1.11 2.93 2.67
N VAL A 112 -2.27 3.50 2.31
CA VAL A 112 -2.40 4.91 1.93
C VAL A 112 -2.01 5.84 3.09
N ARG A 113 -2.47 5.55 4.31
CA ARG A 113 -2.08 6.36 5.49
C ARG A 113 -0.60 6.27 5.78
N HIS A 114 0.03 5.12 5.56
CA HIS A 114 1.47 4.96 5.71
C HIS A 114 2.23 5.76 4.65
N LEU A 115 1.78 5.76 3.39
CA LEU A 115 2.36 6.62 2.35
C LEU A 115 2.21 8.11 2.68
N ALA A 116 1.09 8.53 3.27
CA ALA A 116 0.90 9.92 3.71
C ALA A 116 1.89 10.29 4.83
N PHE A 117 2.13 9.38 5.78
CA PHE A 117 3.18 9.54 6.78
C PHE A 117 4.57 9.65 6.15
N LEU A 118 4.93 8.77 5.22
CA LEU A 118 6.22 8.82 4.53
C LEU A 118 6.38 10.07 3.64
N MET A 119 5.31 10.53 3.00
CA MET A 119 5.30 11.77 2.22
C MET A 119 5.68 12.99 3.09
N ALA A 120 5.31 12.97 4.37
CA ALA A 120 5.61 14.03 5.32
C ALA A 120 7.01 13.89 5.96
N GLU A 121 7.47 12.67 6.22
CA GLU A 121 8.64 12.42 7.07
C GLU A 121 9.89 11.94 6.32
N ASP A 122 9.73 11.33 5.14
CA ASP A 122 10.84 10.79 4.35
C ASP A 122 11.07 11.64 3.08
N PRO A 123 12.18 12.41 3.00
CA PRO A 123 12.45 13.28 1.86
C PRO A 123 12.68 12.51 0.54
N VAL A 124 13.11 11.25 0.59
CA VAL A 124 13.29 10.41 -0.61
C VAL A 124 11.93 10.01 -1.16
N VAL A 125 11.04 9.50 -0.31
CA VAL A 125 9.66 9.16 -0.70
C VAL A 125 8.90 10.41 -1.14
N SER A 126 9.01 11.50 -0.38
CA SER A 126 8.38 12.78 -0.69
C SER A 126 8.80 13.30 -2.06
N GLY A 127 10.10 13.26 -2.37
CA GLY A 127 10.63 13.69 -3.68
C GLY A 127 10.11 12.87 -4.86
N VAL A 128 9.75 11.60 -4.65
CA VAL A 128 9.12 10.76 -5.69
C VAL A 128 7.64 11.11 -5.83
N LEU A 129 6.89 11.06 -4.73
CA LEU A 129 5.43 11.23 -4.75
C LEU A 129 4.99 12.65 -5.12
N ALA A 130 5.78 13.68 -4.76
CA ALA A 130 5.51 15.08 -5.13
C ALA A 130 5.50 15.32 -6.65
N ARG A 131 6.15 14.46 -7.45
CA ARG A 131 6.14 14.54 -8.91
C ARG A 131 4.83 14.05 -9.53
N HIS A 132 3.91 13.52 -8.72
CA HIS A 132 2.60 13.05 -9.13
C HIS A 132 1.51 13.90 -8.45
N PRO A 133 1.05 15.01 -9.05
CA PRO A 133 0.20 15.99 -8.37
C PRO A 133 -1.10 15.44 -7.78
N LEU A 134 -1.74 14.49 -8.47
CA LEU A 134 -2.96 13.84 -7.97
C LEU A 134 -2.68 13.00 -6.71
N ILE A 135 -1.56 12.28 -6.68
CA ILE A 135 -1.14 11.48 -5.53
C ILE A 135 -0.74 12.39 -4.38
N ALA A 136 0.09 13.40 -4.63
CA ALA A 136 0.50 14.36 -3.62
C ALA A 136 -0.72 15.01 -2.95
N SER A 137 -1.67 15.52 -3.74
CA SER A 137 -2.88 16.14 -3.20
C SER A 137 -3.81 15.16 -2.47
N ALA A 138 -3.80 13.86 -2.81
CA ALA A 138 -4.61 12.85 -2.13
C ALA A 138 -3.95 12.30 -0.85
N LEU A 139 -2.65 12.54 -0.65
CA LEU A 139 -1.91 12.18 0.56
C LEU A 139 -1.77 13.34 1.55
N GLU A 140 -2.06 14.56 1.13
CA GLU A 140 -2.14 15.71 2.04
C GLU A 140 -3.12 15.42 3.18
N PRO A 141 -2.76 15.76 4.43
CA PRO A 141 -3.69 15.64 5.54
C PRO A 141 -4.98 16.41 5.23
N VAL A 142 -6.13 15.77 5.41
CA VAL A 142 -7.38 16.51 5.49
C VAL A 142 -7.29 17.33 6.77
N THR A 143 -6.90 18.60 6.66
CA THR A 143 -7.06 19.56 7.76
C THR A 143 -8.53 19.59 8.10
N ALA A 144 -8.89 19.05 9.27
CA ALA A 144 -10.24 19.24 9.80
C ALA A 144 -10.49 20.76 9.89
N PRO A 145 -11.69 21.25 9.51
CA PRO A 145 -12.05 22.62 9.84
C PRO A 145 -11.96 22.77 11.36
N ALA A 146 -11.27 23.82 11.79
CA ALA A 146 -11.15 24.21 13.19
C ALA A 146 -12.51 24.58 13.81
#